data_AF-A0A6J4QUN7-F1
#
_entry.id   AF-A0A6J4QUN7-F1
#
_cell.length_a   1.000
_cell.length_b   1.000
_cell.length_c   1.000
_cell.angle_alpha   90.00
_cell.angle_beta   90.00
_cell.angle_gamma   90.00
#
_symmetry.space_group_name_H-M   'P 1'
#
loop_
_entity.id
_entity.type
_entity.pdbx_description
1 polymer ?
#
loop_
_entity_poly.entity_id
_entity_poly.type
_entity_poly.pdbx_seq_one_letter_code
_entity_poly.pdbx_strand_id
1 'polypeptide(L)'
;MPGALTPANIRELGTMGLSVGFYVGYLISVELVFAATSLAVGALIFWRKSDDRVALFLALALVTLGGAALTQSPDALADEPTALRLAILFVTFLGNTSIVLFFYLFPDGRFVPRWTRPLAAVFAVAQVDEFFFPSSFIPDIPDPFNAALVFGFLASMVYAQVYRYLRVSGPVQRQQTKWIVLGITGTVVGVQVAEILTLVFSQTWPVMAGHTVYYLSLLLIPLSVGVAILRYRLLDIDLIINRTLVYGSLTACVVAVYVLWLWEGSGSCCRCGGTSSSRSSSRSSPWGSSRCSSSRCASASSGAPTA
;
A
#
# COMPACT_ATOMS: atom_id res chain seq x y z
N MET A 1 12.12 6.33 -10.78
CA MET A 1 11.00 6.01 -9.87
C MET A 1 10.39 7.31 -9.36
N PRO A 2 9.05 7.44 -9.34
CA PRO A 2 8.41 8.54 -8.63
C PRO A 2 8.82 8.42 -7.16
N GLY A 3 9.53 9.42 -6.62
CA GLY A 3 10.02 9.38 -5.22
C GLY A 3 11.54 9.41 -5.03
N ALA A 4 12.34 9.38 -6.10
CA ALA A 4 13.79 9.56 -5.97
C ALA A 4 14.11 10.99 -5.49
N LEU A 5 14.90 11.10 -4.41
CA LEU A 5 15.35 12.37 -3.84
C LEU A 5 16.30 13.06 -4.83
N THR A 6 15.80 14.08 -5.54
CA THR A 6 16.67 14.95 -6.34
C THR A 6 17.29 16.03 -5.45
N PRO A 7 18.46 16.61 -5.82
CA PRO A 7 19.04 17.73 -5.11
C PRO A 7 18.10 18.95 -4.99
N ALA A 8 17.18 19.11 -5.94
CA ALA A 8 16.13 20.13 -5.90
C ALA A 8 15.08 19.83 -4.81
N ASN A 9 14.62 18.57 -4.72
CA ASN A 9 13.64 18.13 -3.72
C ASN A 9 14.17 18.31 -2.28
N ILE A 10 15.47 18.06 -2.06
CA ILE A 10 16.10 18.24 -0.73
C ILE A 10 16.09 19.71 -0.30
N ARG A 11 16.35 20.64 -1.23
CA ARG A 11 16.31 22.08 -0.95
C ARG A 11 14.89 22.55 -0.65
N GLU A 12 13.92 22.08 -1.42
CA GLU A 12 12.50 22.39 -1.19
C GLU A 12 11.98 21.85 0.14
N LEU A 13 12.33 20.60 0.51
CA LEU A 13 12.00 20.02 1.83
C LEU A 13 12.47 20.94 2.97
N GLY A 14 13.70 21.45 2.87
CA GLY A 14 14.26 22.40 3.82
C GLY A 14 13.46 23.71 3.90
N THR A 15 12.96 24.23 2.78
CA THR A 15 12.12 25.44 2.76
C THR A 15 10.72 25.22 3.34
N MET A 16 10.19 24.00 3.26
CA MET A 16 8.90 23.61 3.85
C MET A 16 9.02 23.20 5.33
N GLY A 17 10.23 23.17 5.90
CA GLY A 17 10.48 22.71 7.26
C GLY A 17 10.35 21.19 7.45
N LEU A 18 10.31 20.42 6.36
CA LEU A 18 10.19 18.96 6.39
C LEU A 18 11.59 18.32 6.39
N SER A 19 11.78 17.32 7.26
CA SER A 19 13.03 16.57 7.30
C SER A 19 13.07 15.49 6.21
N VAL A 20 14.27 15.12 5.76
CA VAL A 20 14.46 13.98 4.86
C VAL A 20 13.95 12.68 5.49
N GLY A 21 14.11 12.53 6.81
CA GLY A 21 13.59 11.38 7.55
C GLY A 21 12.06 11.29 7.52
N PHE A 22 11.35 12.42 7.57
CA PHE A 22 9.89 12.43 7.42
C PHE A 22 9.46 12.00 6.02
N TYR A 23 10.15 12.49 4.98
CA TYR A 23 9.86 12.11 3.59
C TYR A 23 10.03 10.61 3.37
N VAL A 24 11.17 10.05 3.78
CA VAL A 24 11.45 8.60 3.65
C VAL A 24 10.46 7.79 4.49
N GLY A 25 10.20 8.18 5.73
CA GLY A 25 9.22 7.52 6.59
C GLY A 25 7.81 7.52 5.99
N TYR A 26 7.41 8.61 5.34
CA TYR A 26 6.12 8.70 4.64
C TYR A 26 6.04 7.73 3.46
N LEU A 27 7.05 7.70 2.59
CA LEU A 27 7.06 6.79 1.43
C LEU A 27 6.96 5.33 1.89
N ILE A 28 7.77 4.94 2.88
CA ILE A 28 7.76 3.59 3.46
C ILE A 28 6.41 3.28 4.10
N SER A 29 5.77 4.24 4.77
CA SER A 29 4.46 4.03 5.39
C SER A 29 3.39 3.71 4.34
N VAL A 30 3.41 4.38 3.19
CA VAL A 30 2.47 4.14 2.09
C VAL A 30 2.68 2.73 1.49
N GLU A 31 3.93 2.34 1.28
CA GLU A 31 4.30 1.00 0.81
C GLU A 31 3.89 -0.09 1.79
N LEU A 32 4.13 0.14 3.09
CA LEU A 32 3.77 -0.78 4.15
C LEU A 32 2.25 -0.99 4.21
N VAL A 33 1.46 0.06 4.06
CA VAL A 33 -0.01 -0.03 3.99
C VAL A 33 -0.45 -0.87 2.78
N PHE A 34 0.15 -0.66 1.61
CA PHE A 34 -0.12 -1.45 0.42
C PHE A 34 0.24 -2.93 0.63
N ALA A 35 1.43 -3.20 1.13
CA ALA A 35 1.93 -4.54 1.40
C ALA A 35 1.05 -5.26 2.43
N ALA A 36 0.75 -4.61 3.56
CA ALA A 36 -0.09 -5.17 4.61
C ALA A 36 -1.51 -5.50 4.10
N THR A 37 -2.10 -4.62 3.29
CA THR A 37 -3.43 -4.86 2.71
C THR A 37 -3.39 -6.04 1.74
N SER A 38 -2.39 -6.09 0.87
CA SER A 38 -2.23 -7.19 -0.10
C SER A 38 -2.01 -8.53 0.60
N LEU A 39 -1.19 -8.57 1.67
CA LEU A 39 -0.98 -9.73 2.53
C LEU A 39 -2.26 -10.15 3.24
N ALA A 40 -3.02 -9.21 3.81
CA ALA A 40 -4.26 -9.50 4.50
C ALA A 40 -5.31 -10.10 3.56
N VAL A 41 -5.46 -9.55 2.36
CA VAL A 41 -6.39 -10.08 1.34
C VAL A 41 -5.92 -11.46 0.86
N GLY A 42 -4.64 -11.63 0.57
CA GLY A 42 -4.07 -12.92 0.16
C GLY A 42 -4.26 -14.01 1.22
N ALA A 43 -3.94 -13.70 2.48
CA ALA A 43 -4.15 -14.60 3.62
C ALA A 43 -5.63 -14.95 3.82
N LEU A 44 -6.53 -13.98 3.67
CA LEU A 44 -7.97 -14.21 3.77
C LEU A 44 -8.47 -15.16 2.67
N ILE A 45 -8.00 -15.00 1.43
CA ILE A 45 -8.32 -15.90 0.31
C ILE A 45 -7.79 -17.31 0.60
N PHE A 46 -6.54 -17.43 1.05
CA PHE A 46 -5.92 -18.71 1.38
C PHE A 46 -6.70 -19.45 2.48
N TRP A 47 -7.03 -18.75 3.58
CA TRP A 47 -7.71 -19.36 4.72
C TRP A 47 -9.13 -19.81 4.38
N ARG A 48 -9.83 -19.09 3.50
CA ARG A 48 -11.21 -19.41 3.12
C ARG A 48 -11.32 -20.42 1.99
N LYS A 49 -10.31 -20.54 1.12
CA LYS A 49 -10.43 -21.32 -0.11
C LYS A 49 -9.13 -22.04 -0.51
N SER A 50 -8.50 -22.69 0.48
CA SER A 50 -7.30 -23.52 0.27
C SER A 50 -7.50 -24.67 -0.72
N ASP A 51 -8.74 -25.11 -0.94
CA ASP A 51 -9.04 -26.23 -1.86
C ASP A 51 -9.09 -25.81 -3.34
N ASP A 52 -9.11 -24.51 -3.64
CA ASP A 52 -9.25 -23.99 -4.99
C ASP A 52 -7.90 -23.49 -5.54
N ARG A 53 -7.38 -24.20 -6.54
CA ARG A 53 -6.07 -23.92 -7.14
C ARG A 53 -5.91 -22.48 -7.63
N VAL A 54 -6.98 -21.87 -8.15
CA VAL A 54 -6.93 -20.48 -8.64
C VAL A 54 -6.92 -19.50 -7.47
N ALA A 55 -7.62 -19.83 -6.37
CA ALA A 55 -7.60 -19.00 -5.17
C ALA A 55 -6.23 -19.04 -4.49
N LEU A 56 -5.58 -20.21 -4.42
CA LEU A 56 -4.20 -20.35 -3.96
C LEU A 56 -3.21 -19.56 -4.82
N PHE A 57 -3.33 -19.66 -6.15
CA PHE A 57 -2.50 -18.89 -7.07
C PHE A 57 -2.69 -17.38 -6.89
N LEU A 58 -3.93 -16.93 -6.68
CA LEU A 58 -4.24 -15.52 -6.44
C LEU A 58 -3.74 -15.03 -5.08
N ALA A 59 -3.88 -15.85 -4.04
CA ALA A 59 -3.30 -15.55 -2.73
C ALA A 59 -1.78 -15.40 -2.82
N LEU A 60 -1.12 -16.34 -3.50
CA LEU A 60 0.32 -16.27 -3.75
C LEU A 60 0.69 -14.99 -4.50
N ALA A 61 0.02 -14.71 -5.63
CA ALA A 61 0.27 -13.53 -6.45
C ALA A 61 0.17 -12.24 -5.62
N LEU A 62 -0.88 -12.09 -4.80
CA LEU A 62 -1.10 -10.91 -3.96
C LEU A 62 -0.04 -10.79 -2.84
N VAL A 63 0.33 -11.89 -2.19
CA VAL A 63 1.37 -11.92 -1.16
C VAL A 63 2.72 -11.51 -1.74
N THR A 64 3.10 -12.09 -2.87
CA THR A 64 4.35 -11.77 -3.55
C THR A 64 4.37 -10.37 -4.14
N LEU A 65 3.21 -9.85 -4.60
CA LEU A 65 3.08 -8.47 -5.08
C LEU A 65 3.28 -7.46 -3.96
N GLY A 66 2.65 -7.69 -2.81
CA GLY A 66 2.84 -6.85 -1.62
C GLY A 66 4.28 -6.88 -1.12
N GLY A 67 4.92 -8.05 -1.13
CA GLY A 67 6.34 -8.19 -0.78
C GLY A 67 7.27 -7.48 -1.75
N ALA A 68 7.01 -7.59 -3.06
CA ALA A 68 7.83 -6.97 -4.10
C ALA A 68 7.82 -5.44 -4.02
N ALA A 69 6.72 -4.82 -3.57
CA ALA A 69 6.65 -3.38 -3.35
C ALA A 69 7.67 -2.88 -2.32
N LEU A 70 8.01 -3.70 -1.31
CA LEU A 70 8.95 -3.34 -0.24
C LEU A 70 10.42 -3.47 -0.67
N THR A 71 10.71 -4.14 -1.78
CA THR A 71 12.07 -4.55 -2.16
C THR A 71 12.58 -3.85 -3.43
N GLN A 72 11.91 -2.81 -3.91
CA GLN A 72 12.23 -2.17 -5.20
C GLN A 72 13.53 -1.35 -5.20
N SER A 73 14.31 -1.33 -4.12
CA SER A 73 15.54 -0.54 -3.99
C SER A 73 16.78 -1.38 -4.40
N PRO A 74 17.42 -1.13 -5.56
CA PRO A 74 18.57 -1.92 -6.03
C PRO A 74 19.77 -1.82 -5.09
N ASP A 75 19.98 -0.64 -4.48
CA ASP A 75 21.10 -0.36 -3.58
C ASP A 75 20.97 -1.10 -2.24
N ALA A 76 19.76 -1.46 -1.83
CA ALA A 76 19.51 -2.16 -0.57
C ALA A 76 19.93 -3.63 -0.62
N LEU A 77 20.16 -4.20 -1.82
CA LEU A 77 20.50 -5.61 -2.02
C LEU A 77 22.01 -5.88 -2.12
N ALA A 78 22.83 -4.83 -2.17
CA ALA A 78 24.27 -4.93 -2.39
C ALA A 78 25.02 -5.48 -1.15
N ASP A 79 24.55 -5.14 0.06
CA ASP A 79 25.21 -5.51 1.32
C ASP A 79 24.60 -6.75 2.00
N GLU A 80 23.55 -7.33 1.41
CA GLU A 80 22.81 -8.45 2.00
C GLU A 80 23.48 -9.81 1.72
N PRO A 81 23.37 -10.79 2.65
CA PRO A 81 23.87 -12.15 2.42
C PRO A 81 23.29 -12.76 1.14
N THR A 82 24.10 -13.53 0.41
CA THR A 82 23.73 -14.12 -0.89
C THR A 82 22.41 -14.91 -0.82
N ALA A 83 22.17 -15.63 0.28
CA ALA A 83 20.93 -16.39 0.48
C ALA A 83 19.68 -15.49 0.59
N LEU A 84 19.79 -14.36 1.30
CA LEU A 84 18.69 -13.41 1.48
C LEU A 84 18.41 -12.68 0.18
N ARG A 85 19.44 -12.26 -0.55
CA ARG A 85 19.32 -11.67 -1.89
C ARG A 85 18.62 -12.61 -2.87
N LEU A 86 19.01 -13.89 -2.91
CA LEU A 86 18.35 -14.89 -3.77
C LEU A 86 16.87 -15.09 -3.38
N ALA A 87 16.56 -15.08 -2.08
CA ALA A 87 15.18 -15.18 -1.62
C ALA A 87 14.34 -13.98 -2.07
N ILE A 88 14.87 -12.75 -1.96
CA ILE A 88 14.19 -11.54 -2.45
C ILE A 88 13.97 -11.62 -3.96
N LEU A 89 15.01 -11.92 -4.74
CA LEU A 89 14.91 -12.06 -6.19
C LEU A 89 13.85 -13.09 -6.58
N PHE A 90 13.82 -14.23 -5.88
CA PHE A 90 12.82 -15.26 -6.12
C PHE A 90 11.39 -14.78 -5.82
N VAL A 91 11.18 -14.07 -4.72
CA VAL A 91 9.85 -13.51 -4.36
C VAL A 91 9.41 -12.45 -5.38
N THR A 92 10.31 -11.56 -5.80
CA THR A 92 10.01 -10.52 -6.80
C THR A 92 9.74 -11.14 -8.17
N PHE A 93 10.56 -12.11 -8.61
CA PHE A 93 10.33 -12.91 -9.81
C PHE A 93 8.94 -13.57 -9.79
N LEU A 94 8.60 -14.21 -8.66
CA LEU A 94 7.35 -14.93 -8.50
C LEU A 94 6.16 -13.96 -8.55
N GLY A 95 6.27 -12.79 -7.92
CA GLY A 95 5.23 -11.76 -7.96
C GLY A 95 4.97 -11.19 -9.34
N ASN A 96 6.05 -10.77 -10.03
CA ASN A 96 5.94 -10.17 -11.36
C ASN A 96 5.40 -11.19 -12.38
N THR A 97 5.90 -12.42 -12.32
CA THR A 97 5.45 -13.52 -13.20
C THR A 97 4.00 -13.93 -12.90
N SER A 98 3.60 -13.98 -11.62
CA SER A 98 2.24 -14.34 -11.23
C SER A 98 1.19 -13.33 -11.69
N ILE A 99 1.51 -12.03 -11.70
CA ILE A 99 0.61 -11.00 -12.23
C ILE A 99 0.29 -11.25 -13.71
N VAL A 100 1.30 -11.54 -14.54
CA VAL A 100 1.08 -11.75 -15.98
C VAL A 100 0.35 -13.07 -16.21
N LEU A 101 0.73 -14.12 -15.50
CA LEU A 101 0.04 -15.40 -15.56
C LEU A 101 -1.43 -15.29 -15.13
N PHE A 102 -1.74 -14.45 -14.14
CA PHE A 102 -3.12 -14.18 -13.74
C PHE A 102 -3.98 -13.73 -14.93
N PHE A 103 -3.49 -12.83 -15.78
CA PHE A 103 -4.22 -12.39 -16.97
C PHE A 103 -4.46 -13.49 -18.00
N TYR A 104 -3.69 -14.57 -18.02
CA TYR A 104 -3.94 -15.70 -18.94
C TYR A 104 -4.78 -16.82 -18.30
N LEU A 105 -4.62 -17.05 -16.99
CA LEU A 105 -5.28 -18.12 -16.26
C LEU A 105 -6.68 -17.74 -15.79
N PHE A 106 -6.91 -16.47 -15.44
CA PHE A 106 -8.17 -16.01 -14.86
C PHE A 106 -9.36 -16.13 -15.84
N PRO A 107 -10.57 -16.52 -15.38
CA PRO A 107 -10.98 -16.90 -14.01
C PRO A 107 -10.78 -18.38 -13.62
N ASP A 108 -10.63 -19.28 -14.58
CA ASP A 108 -10.79 -20.73 -14.32
C ASP A 108 -9.47 -21.50 -14.15
N GLY A 109 -8.32 -20.83 -14.20
CA GLY A 109 -7.00 -21.47 -14.16
C GLY A 109 -6.62 -22.17 -15.46
N ARG A 110 -7.38 -21.99 -16.53
CA ARG A 110 -7.15 -22.61 -17.84
C ARG A 110 -6.61 -21.58 -18.81
N PHE A 111 -5.76 -21.98 -19.74
CA PHE A 111 -5.33 -21.12 -20.84
C PHE A 111 -6.35 -21.20 -21.97
N VAL A 112 -7.05 -20.09 -22.20
CA VAL A 112 -8.00 -19.94 -23.30
C VAL A 112 -7.83 -18.53 -23.86
N PRO A 113 -7.45 -18.38 -25.14
CA PRO A 113 -7.16 -19.42 -26.15
C PRO A 113 -5.92 -20.28 -25.86
N ARG A 114 -5.79 -21.47 -26.47
CA ARG A 114 -4.66 -22.38 -26.21
C ARG A 114 -3.29 -21.84 -26.64
N TRP A 115 -3.24 -20.92 -27.59
CA TRP A 115 -2.00 -20.30 -28.07
C TRP A 115 -1.37 -19.34 -27.05
N THR A 116 -2.08 -18.96 -25.98
CA THR A 116 -1.49 -18.14 -24.91
C THR A 116 -0.56 -18.94 -24.00
N ARG A 117 -0.61 -20.28 -24.02
CA ARG A 117 0.30 -21.16 -23.29
C ARG A 117 1.77 -20.96 -23.65
N PRO A 118 2.18 -21.09 -24.93
CA PRO A 118 3.56 -20.85 -25.31
C PRO A 118 3.99 -19.41 -25.03
N LEU A 119 3.12 -18.42 -25.18
CA LEU A 119 3.47 -17.03 -24.82
C LEU A 119 3.74 -16.85 -23.33
N ALA A 120 2.91 -17.43 -22.48
CA ALA A 120 3.13 -17.42 -21.03
C ALA A 120 4.44 -18.13 -20.66
N ALA A 121 4.79 -19.22 -21.36
CA ALA A 121 6.07 -19.92 -21.15
C ALA A 121 7.27 -19.07 -21.60
N VAL A 122 7.19 -18.43 -22.78
CA VAL A 122 8.24 -17.51 -23.27
C VAL A 122 8.44 -16.36 -22.29
N PHE A 123 7.35 -15.77 -21.79
CA PHE A 123 7.43 -14.71 -20.78
C PHE A 123 8.09 -15.19 -19.49
N ALA A 124 7.69 -16.36 -18.97
CA ALA A 124 8.30 -16.91 -17.76
C ALA A 124 9.80 -17.20 -17.93
N VAL A 125 10.23 -17.67 -19.11
CA VAL A 125 11.66 -17.88 -19.42
C VAL A 125 12.41 -16.56 -19.49
N ALA A 126 11.83 -15.53 -20.12
CA ALA A 126 12.43 -14.19 -20.18
C ALA A 126 12.60 -13.58 -18.77
N GLN A 127 11.62 -13.77 -17.89
CA GLN A 127 11.70 -13.33 -16.50
C GLN A 127 12.78 -14.08 -15.71
N VAL A 128 13.00 -15.37 -16.00
CA VAL A 128 14.09 -16.13 -15.36
C VAL A 128 15.45 -15.57 -15.81
N ASP A 129 15.59 -15.24 -17.09
CA ASP A 129 16.79 -14.61 -17.63
C ASP A 129 17.08 -13.28 -16.90
N GLU A 130 16.09 -12.39 -16.86
CA GLU A 130 16.21 -11.04 -16.28
C GLU A 130 16.53 -11.04 -14.78
N PHE A 131 15.91 -11.94 -13.99
CA PHE A 131 16.06 -11.90 -12.53
C PHE A 131 17.24 -12.70 -11.99
N PHE A 132 17.66 -13.77 -12.66
CA PHE A 132 18.69 -14.69 -12.12
C PHE A 132 20.05 -14.56 -12.82
N PHE A 133 20.10 -13.97 -14.01
CA PHE A 133 21.33 -13.87 -14.79
C PHE A 133 21.76 -12.42 -14.97
N PRO A 134 22.83 -11.97 -14.27
CA PRO A 134 23.34 -10.60 -14.43
C PRO A 134 23.81 -10.29 -15.86
N SER A 135 24.24 -11.32 -16.58
CA SER A 135 24.48 -11.29 -18.02
C SER A 135 23.32 -12.01 -18.71
N SER A 136 22.34 -11.26 -19.20
CA SER A 136 21.20 -11.80 -19.93
C SER A 136 21.67 -12.68 -21.08
N PHE A 137 21.12 -13.89 -21.19
CA PHE A 137 21.35 -14.76 -22.34
C PHE A 137 20.51 -14.33 -23.54
N ILE A 138 19.43 -13.59 -23.32
CA ILE A 138 18.61 -13.02 -24.38
C ILE A 138 19.32 -11.77 -24.91
N PRO A 139 19.64 -11.72 -26.23
CA PRO A 139 20.27 -10.55 -26.83
C PRO A 139 19.42 -9.29 -26.65
N ASP A 140 20.06 -8.15 -26.41
CA ASP A 140 19.37 -6.87 -26.32
C ASP A 140 18.58 -6.59 -27.60
N ILE A 141 17.27 -6.45 -27.42
CA ILE A 141 16.33 -6.16 -28.50
C ILE A 141 16.31 -4.64 -28.65
N PRO A 142 16.52 -4.08 -29.86
CA PRO A 142 16.48 -2.63 -30.04
C PRO A 142 15.15 -2.04 -29.55
N ASP A 143 15.21 -0.87 -28.90
CA ASP A 143 14.07 -0.21 -28.24
C ASP A 143 12.72 -0.23 -29.00
N PRO A 144 12.65 0.09 -30.32
CA PRO A 144 11.37 0.05 -31.03
C PRO A 144 10.79 -1.37 -31.14
N PHE A 145 11.64 -2.38 -31.27
CA PHE A 145 11.22 -3.79 -31.30
C PHE A 145 10.82 -4.27 -29.91
N ASN A 146 11.55 -3.87 -28.86
CA ASN A 146 11.18 -4.19 -27.49
C ASN A 146 9.82 -3.59 -27.13
N ALA A 147 9.60 -2.31 -27.44
CA ALA A 147 8.30 -1.66 -27.25
C ALA A 147 7.18 -2.41 -27.99
N ALA A 148 7.40 -2.79 -29.26
CA ALA A 148 6.43 -3.57 -30.03
C ALA A 148 6.12 -4.94 -29.39
N LEU A 149 7.13 -5.63 -28.83
CA LEU A 149 6.93 -6.89 -28.11
C LEU A 149 6.12 -6.69 -26.84
N VAL A 150 6.42 -5.68 -26.04
CA VAL A 150 5.66 -5.33 -24.83
C VAL A 150 4.21 -5.01 -25.18
N PHE A 151 3.97 -4.16 -26.18
CA PHE A 151 2.61 -3.86 -26.65
C PHE A 151 1.90 -5.10 -27.20
N GLY A 152 2.62 -5.98 -27.92
CA GLY A 152 2.09 -7.25 -28.41
C GLY A 152 1.67 -8.18 -27.26
N PHE A 153 2.49 -8.28 -26.21
CA PHE A 153 2.16 -9.03 -25.00
C PHE A 153 0.94 -8.45 -24.29
N LEU A 154 0.90 -7.13 -24.07
CA LEU A 154 -0.26 -6.45 -23.48
C LEU A 154 -1.53 -6.68 -24.30
N ALA A 155 -1.45 -6.50 -25.62
CA ALA A 155 -2.57 -6.74 -26.53
C ALA A 155 -3.04 -8.20 -26.48
N SER A 156 -2.13 -9.17 -26.37
CA SER A 156 -2.47 -10.58 -26.25
C SER A 156 -3.23 -10.90 -24.96
N MET A 157 -2.87 -10.24 -23.83
CA MET A 157 -3.57 -10.39 -22.56
C MET A 157 -4.99 -9.83 -22.64
N VAL A 158 -5.14 -8.61 -23.20
CA VAL A 158 -6.45 -7.99 -23.42
C VAL A 158 -7.30 -8.84 -24.36
N TYR A 159 -6.73 -9.29 -25.48
CA TYR A 159 -7.43 -10.15 -26.43
C TYR A 159 -7.89 -11.45 -25.79
N ALA A 160 -7.03 -12.12 -25.01
CA ALA A 160 -7.38 -13.37 -24.33
C ALA A 160 -8.57 -13.17 -23.39
N GLN A 161 -8.57 -12.09 -22.59
CA GLN A 161 -9.67 -11.75 -21.69
C GLN A 161 -10.97 -11.42 -22.43
N VAL A 162 -10.90 -10.63 -23.50
CA VAL A 162 -12.07 -10.28 -24.33
C VAL A 162 -12.64 -11.49 -25.05
N TYR A 163 -11.78 -12.30 -25.69
CA TYR A 163 -12.18 -13.53 -26.37
C TYR A 163 -12.92 -14.47 -25.41
N ARG A 164 -12.36 -14.66 -24.21
CA ARG A 164 -12.93 -15.51 -23.18
C ARG A 164 -14.29 -14.99 -22.70
N TYR A 165 -14.38 -13.70 -22.39
CA TYR A 165 -15.62 -13.06 -21.96
C TYR A 165 -16.76 -13.24 -22.98
N LEU A 166 -16.45 -13.09 -24.27
CA LEU A 166 -17.43 -13.17 -25.34
C LEU A 166 -17.82 -14.61 -25.70
N ARG A 167 -16.87 -15.55 -25.73
CA ARG A 167 -17.08 -16.88 -26.32
C ARG A 167 -17.20 -18.03 -25.32
N VAL A 168 -16.66 -17.90 -24.11
CA VAL A 168 -16.46 -19.05 -23.19
C VAL A 168 -17.05 -18.80 -21.81
N SER A 169 -16.99 -17.57 -21.29
CA SER A 169 -17.34 -17.29 -19.89
C SER A 169 -18.83 -17.45 -19.59
N GLY A 170 -19.15 -18.23 -18.56
CA GLY A 170 -20.49 -18.32 -17.96
C GLY A 170 -20.90 -17.05 -17.20
N PRO A 171 -22.15 -16.96 -16.72
CA PRO A 171 -22.69 -15.74 -16.10
C PRO A 171 -21.92 -15.30 -14.84
N VAL A 172 -21.52 -16.25 -14.00
CA VAL A 172 -20.73 -15.97 -12.77
C VAL A 172 -19.32 -15.47 -13.14
N GLN A 173 -18.64 -16.15 -14.06
CA GLN A 173 -17.31 -15.78 -14.52
C GLN A 173 -17.29 -14.38 -15.14
N ARG A 174 -18.31 -14.01 -15.90
CA ARG A 174 -18.45 -12.65 -16.46
C ARG A 174 -18.52 -11.58 -15.37
N GLN A 175 -19.23 -11.85 -14.26
CA GLN A 175 -19.27 -10.92 -13.14
C GLN A 175 -17.93 -10.82 -12.43
N GLN A 176 -17.22 -11.93 -12.25
CA GLN A 176 -15.85 -11.94 -11.69
C GLN A 176 -14.89 -11.11 -12.54
N THR A 177 -14.90 -11.32 -13.86
CA THR A 177 -14.10 -10.55 -14.81
C THR A 177 -14.44 -9.06 -14.75
N LYS A 178 -15.71 -8.68 -14.59
CA LYS A 178 -16.09 -7.26 -14.48
C LYS A 178 -15.44 -6.56 -13.28
N TRP A 179 -15.45 -7.19 -12.10
CA TRP A 179 -14.80 -6.58 -10.91
C TRP A 179 -13.30 -6.42 -11.08
N ILE A 180 -12.65 -7.43 -11.66
CA ILE A 180 -11.21 -7.40 -11.91
C ILE A 180 -10.87 -6.38 -12.98
N VAL A 181 -11.59 -6.35 -14.11
CA VAL A 181 -11.40 -5.34 -15.16
C VAL A 181 -11.61 -3.94 -14.61
N LEU A 182 -12.61 -3.73 -13.75
CA LEU A 182 -12.83 -2.45 -13.09
C LEU A 182 -11.65 -2.06 -12.19
N GLY A 183 -11.15 -2.99 -11.38
CA GLY A 183 -9.97 -2.75 -10.53
C GLY A 183 -8.72 -2.43 -11.33
N ILE A 184 -8.42 -3.21 -12.37
CA ILE A 184 -7.26 -3.00 -13.24
C ILE A 184 -7.38 -1.69 -14.02
N THR A 185 -8.56 -1.39 -14.58
CA THR A 185 -8.76 -0.14 -15.33
C THR A 185 -8.55 1.05 -14.41
N GLY A 186 -9.12 1.02 -13.20
CA GLY A 186 -8.88 2.05 -12.19
C GLY A 186 -7.41 2.15 -11.79
N THR A 187 -6.72 1.01 -11.68
CA THR A 187 -5.28 0.99 -11.38
C THR A 187 -4.48 1.67 -12.49
N VAL A 188 -4.69 1.28 -13.76
CA VAL A 188 -3.99 1.84 -14.91
C VAL A 188 -4.23 3.34 -15.01
N VAL A 189 -5.49 3.77 -14.92
CA VAL A 189 -5.83 5.20 -14.95
C VAL A 189 -5.16 5.95 -13.80
N GLY A 190 -5.22 5.43 -12.59
CA GLY A 190 -4.64 6.07 -11.42
C GLY A 190 -3.11 6.12 -11.45
N VAL A 191 -2.45 5.08 -11.95
CA VAL A 191 -1.00 5.07 -12.21
C VAL A 191 -0.63 6.12 -13.25
N GLN A 192 -1.34 6.21 -14.38
CA GLN A 192 -1.07 7.25 -15.37
C GLN A 192 -1.31 8.66 -14.80
N VAL A 193 -2.33 8.86 -13.97
CA VAL A 193 -2.56 10.14 -13.29
C VAL A 193 -1.40 10.48 -12.35
N ALA A 194 -0.91 9.52 -11.58
CA ALA A 194 0.25 9.71 -10.72
C ALA A 194 1.50 10.09 -11.52
N GLU A 195 1.78 9.39 -12.61
CA GLU A 195 2.92 9.68 -13.49
C GLU A 195 2.81 11.09 -14.10
N ILE A 196 1.66 11.43 -14.66
CA ILE A 196 1.41 12.77 -15.24
C ILE A 196 1.59 13.84 -14.17
N LEU A 197 1.10 13.62 -12.94
CA LEU A 197 1.27 14.56 -11.83
C LEU A 197 2.76 14.80 -11.54
N THR A 198 3.57 13.75 -11.50
CA THR A 198 5.02 13.87 -11.28
C THR A 198 5.80 14.46 -12.45
N LEU A 199 5.29 14.29 -13.68
CA LEU A 199 5.93 14.79 -14.89
C LEU A 199 5.63 16.28 -15.11
N VAL A 200 4.39 16.70 -14.84
CA VAL A 200 3.93 18.08 -15.00
C VAL A 200 4.39 18.96 -13.83
N PHE A 201 4.44 18.41 -12.62
CA PHE A 201 4.82 19.17 -11.43
C PHE A 201 6.11 18.62 -10.80
N SER A 202 7.17 19.41 -10.83
CA SER A 202 8.48 19.05 -10.28
C SER A 202 8.68 19.38 -8.80
N GLN A 203 7.65 19.95 -8.15
CA GLN A 203 7.70 20.31 -6.74
C GLN A 203 7.68 19.06 -5.86
N THR A 204 8.05 19.20 -4.58
CA THR A 204 8.12 18.06 -3.66
C THR A 204 6.73 17.51 -3.29
N TRP A 205 5.75 18.37 -3.04
CA TRP A 205 4.41 17.94 -2.60
C TRP A 205 3.62 17.15 -3.67
N PRO A 206 3.67 17.46 -4.99
CA PRO A 206 3.03 16.65 -6.04
C PRO A 206 3.72 15.32 -6.25
N VAL A 207 5.03 15.22 -6.00
CA VAL A 207 5.75 13.94 -6.03
C VAL A 207 5.26 13.04 -4.89
N MET A 208 5.09 13.57 -3.68
CA MET A 208 4.50 12.82 -2.55
C MET A 208 3.05 12.39 -2.86
N ALA A 209 2.24 13.32 -3.38
CA ALA A 209 0.86 13.03 -3.78
C ALA A 209 0.80 11.97 -4.89
N GLY A 210 1.65 12.06 -5.91
CA GLY A 210 1.75 11.09 -7.00
C GLY A 210 2.11 9.71 -6.49
N HIS A 211 3.07 9.62 -5.55
CA HIS A 211 3.42 8.36 -4.90
C HIS A 211 2.25 7.74 -4.15
N THR A 212 1.48 8.54 -3.38
CA THR A 212 0.26 8.02 -2.74
C THR A 212 -0.80 7.58 -3.73
N VAL A 213 -1.03 8.35 -4.80
CA VAL A 213 -2.00 8.01 -5.82
C VAL A 213 -1.60 6.70 -6.51
N TYR A 214 -0.31 6.51 -6.79
CA TYR A 214 0.23 5.28 -7.36
C TYR A 214 -0.11 4.05 -6.50
N TYR A 215 0.27 4.05 -5.22
CA TYR A 215 0.01 2.89 -4.33
C TYR A 215 -1.48 2.71 -4.00
N LEU A 216 -2.23 3.80 -3.87
CA LEU A 216 -3.69 3.73 -3.70
C LEU A 216 -4.36 3.13 -4.95
N SER A 217 -3.83 3.43 -6.13
CA SER A 217 -4.29 2.84 -7.39
C SER A 217 -3.94 1.36 -7.45
N LEU A 218 -2.73 0.97 -7.05
CA LEU A 218 -2.33 -0.43 -6.96
C LEU A 218 -3.20 -1.24 -5.99
N LEU A 219 -3.70 -0.64 -4.89
CA LEU A 219 -4.63 -1.28 -3.95
C LEU A 219 -5.94 -1.74 -4.61
N LEU A 220 -6.34 -1.18 -5.76
CA LEU A 220 -7.53 -1.64 -6.47
C LEU A 220 -7.35 -3.09 -6.97
N ILE A 221 -6.12 -3.56 -7.22
CA ILE A 221 -5.84 -4.95 -7.63
C ILE A 221 -6.24 -5.94 -6.52
N PRO A 222 -5.63 -5.93 -5.31
CA PRO A 222 -6.01 -6.87 -4.26
C PRO A 222 -7.49 -6.74 -3.88
N LEU A 223 -8.03 -5.52 -3.82
CA LEU A 223 -9.44 -5.32 -3.47
C LEU A 223 -10.38 -5.90 -4.52
N SER A 224 -10.12 -5.68 -5.82
CA SER A 224 -10.95 -6.23 -6.89
C SER A 224 -10.88 -7.75 -6.97
N VAL A 225 -9.69 -8.33 -6.79
CA VAL A 225 -9.49 -9.78 -6.71
C VAL A 225 -10.23 -10.36 -5.49
N GLY A 226 -10.09 -9.72 -4.33
CA GLY A 226 -10.81 -10.06 -3.10
C GLY A 226 -12.32 -10.08 -3.34
N VAL A 227 -12.88 -8.99 -3.87
CA VAL A 227 -14.32 -8.90 -4.19
C VAL A 227 -14.72 -9.97 -5.22
N ALA A 228 -13.95 -10.19 -6.29
CA ALA A 228 -14.28 -11.14 -7.35
C ALA A 228 -14.31 -12.60 -6.84
N ILE A 229 -13.36 -12.99 -5.98
CA ILE A 229 -13.32 -14.34 -5.42
C ILE A 229 -14.35 -14.49 -4.30
N LEU A 230 -14.34 -13.59 -3.32
CA LEU A 230 -15.18 -13.67 -2.14
C LEU A 230 -16.66 -13.55 -2.53
N ARG A 231 -17.05 -12.60 -3.38
CA ARG A 231 -18.47 -12.42 -3.69
C ARG A 231 -19.06 -13.51 -4.58
N TYR A 232 -18.33 -13.95 -5.61
CA TYR A 232 -18.91 -14.77 -6.70
C TYR A 232 -18.49 -16.23 -6.67
N ARG A 233 -17.38 -16.56 -5.99
CA ARG A 233 -16.88 -17.94 -5.89
C ARG A 233 -17.22 -18.60 -4.58
N LEU A 234 -17.90 -17.89 -3.68
CA LEU A 234 -18.11 -18.28 -2.29
C LEU A 234 -19.57 -18.46 -1.89
N LEU A 235 -20.56 -18.20 -2.77
CA LEU A 235 -22.01 -18.12 -2.50
C LEU A 235 -22.47 -18.79 -1.18
N ASP A 236 -22.16 -18.07 -0.10
CA ASP A 236 -22.58 -18.17 1.31
C ASP A 236 -21.96 -17.00 2.12
N ILE A 237 -21.85 -15.80 1.51
CA ILE A 237 -21.10 -14.67 2.06
C ILE A 237 -21.94 -13.60 2.77
N ASP A 238 -23.26 -13.72 2.79
CA ASP A 238 -24.13 -12.79 3.51
C ASP A 238 -23.73 -12.69 5.00
N LEU A 239 -23.15 -13.74 5.58
CA LEU A 239 -22.70 -13.75 6.97
C LEU A 239 -21.39 -13.00 7.21
N ILE A 240 -20.45 -13.02 6.25
CA ILE A 240 -19.12 -12.42 6.43
C ILE A 240 -19.13 -10.95 6.04
N ILE A 241 -19.79 -10.57 4.93
CA ILE A 241 -19.93 -9.15 4.57
C ILE A 241 -20.67 -8.41 5.68
N ASN A 242 -21.75 -8.96 6.25
CA ASN A 242 -22.40 -8.32 7.39
C ASN A 242 -21.45 -8.17 8.59
N ARG A 243 -20.65 -9.19 8.92
CA ARG A 243 -19.72 -9.11 10.05
C ARG A 243 -18.55 -8.15 9.78
N THR A 244 -17.89 -8.20 8.62
CA THR A 244 -16.78 -7.29 8.30
C THR A 244 -17.24 -5.86 8.06
N LEU A 245 -18.46 -5.66 7.56
CA LEU A 245 -19.03 -4.34 7.36
C LEU A 245 -19.47 -3.75 8.71
N VAL A 246 -20.06 -4.56 9.60
CA VAL A 246 -20.38 -4.15 10.97
C VAL A 246 -19.11 -3.88 11.78
N TYR A 247 -18.13 -4.78 11.79
CA TYR A 247 -16.88 -4.58 12.53
C TYR A 247 -16.01 -3.49 11.90
N GLY A 248 -16.00 -3.38 10.57
CA GLY A 248 -15.31 -2.32 9.84
C GLY A 248 -15.92 -0.95 10.11
N SER A 249 -17.25 -0.82 10.07
CA SER A 249 -17.95 0.42 10.43
C SER A 249 -17.72 0.76 11.90
N LEU A 250 -17.77 -0.23 12.79
CA LEU A 250 -17.52 -0.03 14.22
C LEU A 250 -16.09 0.50 14.45
N THR A 251 -15.10 -0.13 13.81
CA THR A 251 -13.69 0.26 13.92
C THR A 251 -13.47 1.66 13.34
N ALA A 252 -14.07 1.98 12.19
CA ALA A 252 -14.00 3.30 11.59
C ALA A 252 -14.64 4.38 12.48
N CYS A 253 -15.80 4.08 13.10
CA CYS A 253 -16.42 4.97 14.08
C CYS A 253 -15.52 5.20 15.29
N VAL A 254 -14.90 4.14 15.82
CA VAL A 254 -13.97 4.27 16.96
C VAL A 254 -12.76 5.13 16.61
N VAL A 255 -12.14 4.89 15.44
CA VAL A 255 -11.00 5.70 14.96
C VAL A 255 -11.43 7.16 14.74
N ALA A 256 -12.60 7.40 14.14
CA ALA A 256 -13.11 8.75 13.93
C ALA A 256 -13.34 9.49 15.24
N VAL A 257 -13.95 8.84 16.24
CA VAL A 257 -14.15 9.41 17.58
C VAL A 257 -12.81 9.68 18.26
N TYR A 258 -11.84 8.77 18.15
CA TYR A 258 -10.51 8.95 18.71
C TYR A 258 -9.78 10.15 18.09
N VAL A 259 -9.84 10.28 16.76
CA VAL A 259 -9.25 11.41 16.03
C VAL A 259 -9.94 12.73 16.38
N LEU A 260 -11.28 12.74 16.48
CA LEU A 260 -12.06 13.90 16.93
C LEU A 260 -11.68 14.32 18.35
N TRP A 261 -11.58 13.36 19.26
CA TRP A 261 -11.19 13.61 20.65
C TRP A 261 -9.79 14.20 20.76
N LEU A 262 -8.82 13.67 19.98
CA LEU A 262 -7.47 14.24 19.91
C LEU A 262 -7.47 15.67 19.35
N TRP A 263 -8.33 15.95 18.38
CA TRP A 263 -8.45 17.27 17.78
C TRP A 263 -9.03 18.31 18.75
N GLU A 264 -10.08 17.94 19.49
CA GLU A 264 -10.70 18.81 20.51
C GLU A 264 -9.77 19.05 21.72
N GLY A 265 -8.99 18.04 22.13
CA GLY A 265 -8.01 18.17 23.20
C GLY A 265 -6.87 19.16 22.87
N SER A 266 -6.54 19.32 21.59
CA SER A 266 -5.50 20.24 21.13
C SER A 266 -5.94 21.71 21.09
N GLY A 267 -7.25 21.98 21.03
CA GLY A 267 -7.80 23.35 20.98
C GLY A 267 -7.86 24.08 22.33
N SER A 268 -7.69 23.37 23.45
CA SER A 268 -7.94 23.92 24.79
C SER A 268 -6.72 24.54 25.46
N CYS A 269 -5.50 24.34 24.94
CA CYS A 269 -4.27 24.85 25.58
C CYS A 269 -3.87 26.28 25.18
N CYS A 270 -4.54 26.93 24.22
CA CYS A 270 -4.17 28.28 23.77
C CYS A 270 -5.01 29.42 24.38
N ARG A 271 -5.78 29.18 25.45
CA ARG A 271 -6.59 30.24 26.10
C ARG A 271 -6.34 30.34 27.61
N CYS A 272 -5.09 30.62 28.00
CA CYS A 272 -4.75 31.18 29.32
C CYS A 272 -3.50 32.07 29.18
N GLY A 273 -3.70 33.29 28.69
CA GLY A 273 -2.61 34.25 28.52
C GLY A 273 -3.13 35.63 28.16
N GLY A 274 -3.67 36.35 29.15
CA GLY A 274 -3.88 37.79 29.03
C GLY A 274 -5.26 38.25 29.50
N THR A 275 -5.33 38.75 30.73
CA THR A 275 -5.79 40.12 31.04
C THR A 275 -5.93 40.30 32.55
N SER A 276 -4.99 41.03 33.16
CA SER A 276 -5.29 41.82 34.35
C SER A 276 -4.38 43.03 34.38
N SER A 277 -4.77 44.06 33.62
CA SER A 277 -4.35 45.43 33.85
C SER A 277 -5.48 46.15 34.57
N SER A 278 -5.28 46.49 35.84
CA SER A 278 -5.96 47.64 36.44
C SER A 278 -5.02 48.35 37.41
N ARG A 279 -4.82 49.63 37.14
CA ARG A 279 -4.14 50.62 37.99
C ARG A 279 -4.88 50.77 39.32
N SER A 280 -4.16 50.94 40.42
CA SER A 280 -4.37 52.13 41.27
C SER A 280 -3.14 52.43 42.13
N SER A 281 -2.99 53.74 42.34
CA SER A 281 -1.99 54.51 43.09
C SER A 281 -1.85 54.14 44.57
N SER A 282 -0.63 54.24 45.12
CA SER A 282 -0.22 55.35 46.01
C SER A 282 1.08 55.04 46.78
N ARG A 283 1.83 56.10 47.07
CA ARG A 283 3.10 56.17 47.81
C ARG A 283 2.92 55.94 49.32
N SER A 284 4.07 55.64 49.96
CA SER A 284 4.50 55.82 51.38
C SER A 284 4.68 54.49 52.12
N SER A 285 5.90 53.97 52.19
CA SER A 285 6.99 54.20 53.17
C SER A 285 7.15 52.97 54.10
N PRO A 286 8.36 52.70 54.63
CA PRO A 286 8.76 51.40 55.15
C PRO A 286 8.41 51.26 56.64
N TRP A 287 8.45 50.01 57.17
CA TRP A 287 8.58 49.57 58.58
C TRP A 287 7.58 48.45 58.96
N GLY A 288 8.11 47.44 59.70
CA GLY A 288 7.35 46.43 60.47
C GLY A 288 7.31 45.05 59.79
N SER A 289 8.18 44.09 60.17
CA SER A 289 7.92 43.02 61.16
C SER A 289 6.81 42.05 60.71
N SER A 290 6.89 40.72 60.77
CA SER A 290 7.77 39.76 61.42
C SER A 290 7.20 38.36 61.11
N ARG A 291 8.08 37.37 60.97
CA ARG A 291 7.95 35.93 61.28
C ARG A 291 6.56 35.30 61.50
N CYS A 292 6.31 34.20 60.78
CA CYS A 292 5.78 32.91 61.28
C CYS A 292 6.20 31.85 60.24
N SER A 293 7.21 30.98 60.44
CA SER A 293 7.17 29.69 61.18
C SER A 293 5.83 28.97 61.00
N SER A 294 5.70 27.72 60.60
CA SER A 294 6.58 26.56 60.71
C SER A 294 5.89 25.36 60.02
N SER A 295 6.70 24.48 59.42
CA SER A 295 6.55 23.01 59.37
C SER A 295 5.21 22.35 59.74
N ARG A 296 4.74 21.44 58.87
CA ARG A 296 4.36 20.08 59.28
C ARG A 296 4.50 19.09 58.11
N CYS A 297 5.43 18.16 58.30
CA CYS A 297 5.47 16.87 57.64
C CYS A 297 4.30 16.00 58.11
N ALA A 298 3.73 15.18 57.22
CA ALA A 298 3.16 13.89 57.57
C ALA A 298 3.11 12.97 56.33
N SER A 299 3.95 11.96 56.36
CA SER A 299 4.02 10.76 55.52
C SER A 299 3.05 9.68 56.01
N ALA A 300 2.44 8.91 55.10
CA ALA A 300 2.04 7.49 55.26
C ALA A 300 1.63 6.96 53.88
N SER A 301 2.43 6.19 53.13
CA SER A 301 2.81 4.76 53.25
C SER A 301 1.64 3.75 53.12
N SER A 302 1.49 3.24 51.89
CA SER A 302 1.48 1.81 51.47
C SER A 302 0.67 0.73 52.22
N GLY A 303 -0.01 -0.10 51.41
CA GLY A 303 -0.35 -1.51 51.67
C GLY A 303 -1.83 -1.82 51.39
N ALA A 304 -2.27 -2.87 50.71
CA ALA A 304 -1.68 -4.02 50.00
C ALA A 304 -2.83 -4.73 49.23
N PRO A 305 -2.56 -5.62 48.26
CA PRO A 305 -3.56 -6.48 47.62
C PRO A 305 -3.62 -7.88 48.28
N THR A 306 -4.78 -8.56 48.20
CA THR A 306 -5.00 -9.99 47.83
C THR A 306 -6.32 -10.51 48.42
N ALA A 307 -7.21 -11.00 47.56
CA ALA A 307 -7.79 -12.35 47.57
C ALA A 307 -8.63 -12.52 46.30
#